data_AF-A0A059CPQ1-F1
#
_entry.id   AF-A0A059CPQ1-F1
#
_cell.length_a   1.000
_cell.length_b   1.000
_cell.length_c   1.000
_cell.angle_alpha   90.00
_cell.angle_beta   90.00
_cell.angle_gamma   90.00
#
_symmetry.space_group_name_H-M   'P 1'
#
loop_
_entity.id
_entity.type
_entity.pdbx_description
1 polymer ?
#
loop_
_entity_poly.entity_id
_entity_poly.type
_entity_poly.pdbx_seq_one_letter_code
_entity_poly.pdbx_strand_id
1 'polypeptide(L)'
;TLYDCENVISQHAIQQDNIPPDALDCIAKFKNEFVASMSDDLHTTIILAALSDPLKNINDLLHTRKGRKQQQRMESLAALEKVIRNVLTVLGLLPGSYLEVLQQLREKALKRAKLTEEEVLQKIRDRTAARNAKEYEKSDTIRKHLASVGIALMDSPNGTTWRPTVPLSMQEQVAPMT
;
A
#
# COMPACT_ATOMS: atom_id res chain seq x y z
N THR A 1 1.38 -2.31 4.37
CA THR A 1 1.05 -3.17 3.21
C THR A 1 0.33 -4.43 3.68
N LEU A 2 -0.28 -5.22 2.77
CA LEU A 2 -0.86 -6.52 3.16
C LEU A 2 0.21 -7.50 3.68
N TYR A 3 1.44 -7.43 3.15
CA TYR A 3 2.59 -8.16 3.71
C TYR A 3 2.87 -7.77 5.17
N ASP A 4 2.86 -6.47 5.50
CA ASP A 4 3.04 -6.02 6.88
C ASP A 4 1.90 -6.50 7.80
N CYS A 5 0.67 -6.56 7.27
CA CYS A 5 -0.49 -7.09 7.99
C CYS A 5 -0.32 -8.58 8.30
N GLU A 6 0.04 -9.37 7.29
CA GLU A 6 0.30 -10.81 7.40
C GLU A 6 1.39 -11.08 8.45
N ASN A 7 2.53 -10.39 8.38
CA ASN A 7 3.61 -10.53 9.35
C ASN A 7 3.17 -10.23 10.80
N VAL A 8 2.40 -9.15 11.00
CA VAL A 8 1.92 -8.77 12.33
C VAL A 8 0.94 -9.82 12.86
N ILE A 9 0.01 -10.30 12.03
CA ILE A 9 -0.96 -11.35 12.35
C ILE A 9 -0.24 -12.65 12.75
N SER A 10 0.74 -13.10 11.97
CA SER A 10 1.46 -14.36 12.25
C SER A 10 2.24 -14.36 13.55
N GLN A 11 2.58 -13.19 14.09
CA GLN A 11 3.33 -13.05 15.35
C GLN A 11 2.44 -13.09 16.61
N HIS A 12 1.10 -13.07 16.46
CA HIS A 12 0.17 -12.96 17.59
C HIS A 12 -0.91 -14.05 17.53
N ALA A 13 -1.26 -14.62 18.69
CA ALA A 13 -2.43 -15.49 18.81
C ALA A 13 -3.71 -14.64 18.78
N ILE A 14 -4.58 -14.85 17.78
CA ILE A 14 -5.82 -14.09 17.59
C ILE A 14 -6.98 -14.85 18.24
N GLN A 15 -7.74 -14.16 19.10
CA GLN A 15 -9.04 -14.63 19.57
C GLN A 15 -10.12 -14.03 18.65
N GLN A 16 -10.87 -14.84 17.91
CA GLN A 16 -11.77 -14.36 16.84
C GLN A 16 -13.07 -13.70 17.34
N ASP A 17 -13.34 -13.72 18.65
CA ASP A 17 -14.69 -13.48 19.17
C ASP A 17 -14.98 -12.03 19.57
N ASN A 18 -14.04 -11.09 19.41
CA ASN A 18 -14.28 -9.71 19.85
C ASN A 18 -13.64 -8.69 18.90
N ILE A 19 -14.32 -8.47 17.77
CA ILE A 19 -13.95 -7.47 16.75
C ILE A 19 -14.70 -6.16 17.07
N PRO A 20 -14.01 -5.01 17.12
CA PRO A 20 -14.64 -3.72 17.36
C PRO A 20 -15.74 -3.38 16.32
N PRO A 21 -16.81 -2.67 16.72
CA PRO A 21 -17.91 -2.29 15.82
C PRO A 21 -17.44 -1.58 14.55
N ASP A 22 -16.51 -0.63 14.66
CA ASP A 22 -15.97 0.12 13.51
C ASP A 22 -15.40 -0.80 12.42
N ALA A 23 -14.70 -1.87 12.81
CA ALA A 23 -14.13 -2.83 11.89
C ALA A 23 -15.22 -3.74 11.29
N LEU A 24 -16.20 -4.14 12.09
CA LEU A 24 -17.36 -4.92 11.62
C LEU A 24 -18.20 -4.13 10.60
N ASP A 25 -18.45 -2.85 10.85
CA ASP A 25 -19.20 -1.98 9.96
C ASP A 25 -18.48 -1.78 8.62
N CYS A 26 -17.16 -1.56 8.67
CA CYS A 26 -16.34 -1.49 7.47
C CYS A 26 -16.41 -2.80 6.65
N ILE A 27 -16.33 -3.95 7.33
CA ILE A 27 -16.43 -5.27 6.71
C ILE A 27 -17.82 -5.50 6.11
N ALA A 28 -18.88 -5.16 6.84
CA ALA A 28 -20.25 -5.35 6.39
C ALA A 28 -20.55 -4.49 5.16
N LYS A 29 -20.16 -3.20 5.18
CA LYS A 29 -20.29 -2.30 4.04
C LYS A 29 -19.57 -2.86 2.81
N PHE A 30 -18.31 -3.27 2.96
CA PHE A 30 -17.51 -3.80 1.85
C PHE A 30 -18.09 -5.13 1.30
N LYS A 31 -18.55 -6.03 2.17
CA LYS A 31 -19.20 -7.28 1.73
C LYS A 31 -20.50 -7.03 0.98
N ASN A 32 -21.33 -6.09 1.44
CA ASN A 32 -22.58 -5.75 0.75
C ASN A 32 -22.30 -5.17 -0.64
N GLU A 33 -21.32 -4.26 -0.75
CA GLU A 33 -20.87 -3.72 -2.04
C GLU A 33 -20.35 -4.81 -2.97
N PHE A 34 -19.56 -5.73 -2.44
CA PHE A 34 -19.02 -6.87 -3.19
C PHE A 34 -20.13 -7.78 -3.72
N VAL A 35 -21.09 -8.17 -2.87
CA VAL A 35 -22.20 -9.04 -3.27
C VAL A 35 -23.09 -8.34 -4.29
N ALA A 36 -23.43 -7.06 -4.08
CA ALA A 36 -24.22 -6.29 -5.03
C ALA A 36 -23.52 -6.18 -6.39
N SER A 37 -22.24 -5.78 -6.41
CA SER A 37 -21.47 -5.60 -7.64
C SER A 37 -21.17 -6.92 -8.37
N MET A 38 -20.95 -8.03 -7.66
CA MET A 38 -20.77 -9.33 -8.30
C MET A 38 -22.07 -9.93 -8.82
N SER A 39 -23.20 -9.61 -8.19
CA SER A 39 -24.52 -10.06 -8.65
C SER A 39 -25.01 -9.25 -9.86
N ASP A 40 -24.53 -8.02 -10.01
CA ASP A 40 -24.83 -7.12 -11.12
C ASP A 40 -23.67 -7.10 -12.12
N ASP A 41 -23.76 -7.95 -13.14
CA ASP A 41 -22.84 -8.02 -14.29
C ASP A 41 -21.33 -8.14 -13.95
N LEU A 42 -21.00 -8.69 -12.77
CA LEU A 42 -19.61 -8.87 -12.31
C LEU A 42 -18.79 -7.56 -12.41
N HIS A 43 -19.33 -6.44 -11.94
CA HIS A 43 -18.68 -5.12 -11.97
C HIS A 43 -17.40 -5.05 -11.11
N THR A 44 -16.32 -5.65 -11.60
CA THR A 44 -15.02 -5.76 -10.90
C THR A 44 -14.35 -4.41 -10.64
N THR A 45 -14.59 -3.40 -11.47
CA THR A 45 -14.05 -2.04 -11.29
C THR A 45 -14.54 -1.40 -10.00
N ILE A 46 -15.83 -1.56 -9.67
CA ILE A 46 -16.43 -1.06 -8.43
C ILE A 46 -15.80 -1.77 -7.23
N ILE A 47 -15.63 -3.09 -7.31
CA ILE A 47 -15.03 -3.89 -6.24
C ILE A 47 -13.58 -3.50 -5.99
N LEU A 48 -12.80 -3.29 -7.06
CA LEU A 48 -11.42 -2.85 -6.96
C LEU A 48 -11.31 -1.46 -6.32
N ALA A 49 -12.24 -0.56 -6.61
CA ALA A 49 -12.33 0.74 -5.93
C ALA A 49 -12.73 0.59 -4.46
N ALA A 50 -13.71 -0.27 -4.16
CA ALA A 50 -14.22 -0.53 -2.82
C ALA A 50 -13.18 -1.14 -1.88
N LEU A 51 -12.13 -1.80 -2.40
CA LEU A 51 -10.97 -2.27 -1.61
C LEU A 51 -10.21 -1.13 -0.91
N SER A 52 -10.35 0.13 -1.37
CA SER A 52 -9.62 1.26 -0.79
C SER A 52 -9.94 1.47 0.70
N ASP A 53 -11.22 1.39 1.08
CA ASP A 53 -11.69 1.57 2.46
C ASP A 53 -11.08 0.55 3.44
N PRO A 54 -11.21 -0.78 3.24
CA PRO A 54 -10.62 -1.76 4.16
C PRO A 54 -9.08 -1.74 4.13
N LEU A 55 -8.45 -1.50 2.97
CA LEU A 55 -6.99 -1.36 2.89
C LEU A 55 -6.48 -0.13 3.66
N LYS A 56 -7.21 0.97 3.62
CA LYS A 56 -6.91 2.17 4.41
C LYS A 56 -7.02 1.88 5.90
N ASN A 57 -8.08 1.20 6.34
CA ASN A 57 -8.23 0.79 7.74
C ASN A 57 -7.06 -0.08 8.20
N ILE A 58 -6.63 -1.07 7.41
CA ILE A 58 -5.44 -1.87 7.72
C ILE A 58 -4.19 -0.98 7.86
N ASN A 59 -3.96 -0.08 6.91
CA ASN A 59 -2.79 0.82 6.97
C ASN A 59 -2.85 1.74 8.20
N ASP A 60 -4.02 2.24 8.56
CA ASP A 60 -4.21 3.08 9.74
C ASP A 60 -3.92 2.31 11.03
N LEU A 61 -4.42 1.08 11.13
CA LEU A 61 -4.13 0.16 12.24
C LEU A 61 -2.64 -0.20 12.33
N LEU A 62 -1.92 -0.30 11.20
CA LEU A 62 -0.50 -0.66 11.19
C LEU A 62 0.43 0.51 11.51
N HIS A 63 0.14 1.69 10.95
CA HIS A 63 1.13 2.76 10.84
C HIS A 63 0.77 4.03 11.65
N THR A 64 -0.49 4.24 12.02
CA THR A 64 -0.87 5.44 12.78
C THR A 64 -0.71 5.23 14.29
N ARG A 65 -0.44 6.32 15.02
CA ARG A 65 -0.37 6.29 16.49
C ARG A 65 -1.70 5.88 17.13
N LYS A 66 -2.83 6.34 16.57
CA LYS A 66 -4.17 6.02 17.04
C LYS A 66 -4.47 4.54 16.81
N GLY A 67 -4.26 4.04 15.59
CA GLY A 67 -4.50 2.65 15.23
C GLY A 67 -3.65 1.66 16.03
N ARG A 68 -2.38 1.99 16.31
CA ARG A 68 -1.51 1.15 17.17
C ARG A 68 -1.98 1.03 18.63
N LYS A 69 -2.75 2.01 19.12
CA LYS A 69 -3.31 2.02 20.49
C LYS A 69 -4.75 1.50 20.54
N GLN A 70 -5.34 1.16 19.40
CA GLN A 70 -6.71 0.69 19.35
C GLN A 70 -6.86 -0.65 20.07
N GLN A 71 -7.92 -0.78 20.86
CA GLN A 71 -8.26 -2.04 21.49
C GLN A 71 -8.64 -3.06 20.41
N GLN A 72 -8.21 -4.32 20.59
CA GLN A 72 -8.54 -5.41 19.66
C GLN A 72 -8.09 -5.17 18.22
N ARG A 73 -6.97 -4.46 18.11
CA ARG A 73 -6.30 -4.15 16.85
C ARG A 73 -5.98 -5.41 16.06
N MET A 74 -5.57 -6.49 16.73
CA MET A 74 -5.15 -7.73 16.08
C MET A 74 -6.35 -8.46 15.45
N GLU A 75 -7.46 -8.50 16.17
CA GLU A 75 -8.74 -9.06 15.76
C GLU A 75 -9.29 -8.26 14.57
N SER A 76 -9.21 -6.93 14.63
CA SER A 76 -9.59 -6.05 13.51
C SER A 76 -8.74 -6.31 12.26
N LEU A 77 -7.42 -6.38 12.40
CA LEU A 77 -6.49 -6.64 11.30
C LEU A 77 -6.78 -8.01 10.67
N ALA A 78 -6.95 -9.05 11.49
CA ALA A 78 -7.24 -10.39 11.02
C ALA A 78 -8.58 -10.48 10.29
N ALA A 79 -9.62 -9.83 10.81
CA ALA A 79 -10.93 -9.82 10.18
C ALA A 79 -10.93 -9.07 8.84
N LEU A 80 -10.27 -7.92 8.77
CA LEU A 80 -10.13 -7.15 7.52
C LEU A 80 -9.29 -7.90 6.48
N GLU A 81 -8.15 -8.47 6.90
CA GLU A 81 -7.27 -9.26 6.03
C GLU A 81 -8.02 -10.46 5.43
N LYS A 82 -8.78 -11.20 6.26
CA LYS A 82 -9.58 -12.35 5.81
C LYS A 82 -10.58 -11.97 4.74
N VAL A 83 -11.26 -10.84 4.90
CA VAL A 83 -12.28 -10.39 3.93
C VAL A 83 -11.63 -9.96 2.62
N ILE A 84 -10.52 -9.23 2.67
CA ILE A 84 -9.76 -8.86 1.47
C ILE A 84 -9.23 -10.10 0.76
N ARG A 85 -8.65 -11.06 1.51
CA ARG A 85 -8.15 -12.33 0.97
C ARG A 85 -9.25 -13.09 0.24
N ASN A 86 -10.44 -13.19 0.83
CA ASN A 86 -11.59 -13.85 0.18
C ASN A 86 -11.97 -13.19 -1.14
N VAL A 87 -12.07 -11.86 -1.19
CA VAL A 87 -12.39 -11.12 -2.42
C VAL A 87 -11.30 -11.31 -3.47
N LEU A 88 -10.02 -11.18 -3.09
CA LEU A 88 -8.91 -11.41 -4.01
C LEU A 88 -8.90 -12.85 -4.55
N THR A 89 -9.25 -13.84 -3.74
CA THR A 89 -9.40 -15.24 -4.20
C THR A 89 -10.50 -15.36 -5.25
N VAL A 90 -11.68 -14.79 -5.01
CA VAL A 90 -12.80 -14.84 -5.97
C VAL A 90 -12.44 -14.15 -7.29
N LEU A 91 -11.72 -13.02 -7.22
CA LEU A 91 -11.25 -12.30 -8.40
C LEU A 91 -10.04 -12.97 -9.09
N GLY A 92 -9.45 -14.02 -8.52
CA GLY A 92 -8.22 -14.64 -9.04
C GLY A 92 -6.98 -13.74 -8.92
N LEU A 93 -6.98 -12.80 -7.97
CA LEU A 93 -5.93 -11.81 -7.74
C LEU A 93 -5.10 -12.07 -6.47
N LEU A 94 -5.39 -13.13 -5.71
CA LEU A 94 -4.61 -13.48 -4.53
C LEU A 94 -3.25 -14.05 -4.95
N PRO A 95 -2.12 -13.42 -4.58
CA PRO A 95 -0.81 -13.95 -4.90
C PRO A 95 -0.44 -15.11 -3.98
N GLY A 96 0.49 -15.96 -4.44
CA GLY A 96 1.09 -17.00 -3.58
C GLY A 96 1.94 -16.42 -2.44
N SER A 97 2.55 -15.26 -2.65
CA SER A 97 3.36 -14.55 -1.64
C SER A 97 3.29 -13.04 -1.88
N TYR A 98 2.90 -12.27 -0.86
CA TYR A 98 2.92 -10.80 -0.95
C TYR A 98 4.36 -10.26 -1.06
N LEU A 99 5.34 -10.92 -0.44
CA LEU A 99 6.74 -10.51 -0.49
C LEU A 99 7.30 -10.58 -1.92
N GLU A 100 7.03 -11.69 -2.62
CA GLU A 100 7.48 -11.88 -3.99
C GLU A 100 6.85 -10.83 -4.94
N VAL A 101 5.57 -10.53 -4.77
CA VAL A 101 4.90 -9.46 -5.54
C VAL A 101 5.59 -8.12 -5.31
N LEU A 102 5.92 -7.77 -4.06
CA LEU A 102 6.62 -6.52 -3.76
C LEU A 102 8.02 -6.46 -4.40
N GLN A 103 8.74 -7.58 -4.42
CA GLN A 103 10.05 -7.69 -5.09
C GLN A 103 9.90 -7.52 -6.61
N GLN A 104 8.96 -8.25 -7.24
CA GLN A 104 8.68 -8.12 -8.66
C GLN A 104 8.26 -6.70 -9.06
N LEU A 105 7.48 -6.02 -8.23
CA LEU A 105 7.11 -4.61 -8.46
C LEU A 105 8.32 -3.68 -8.38
N ARG A 106 9.25 -3.92 -7.44
CA ARG A 106 10.52 -3.18 -7.36
C ARG A 106 11.37 -3.41 -8.60
N GLU A 107 11.57 -4.66 -9.02
CA GLU A 107 12.32 -4.99 -10.24
C GLU A 107 11.72 -4.35 -11.48
N LYS A 108 10.40 -4.40 -11.64
CA LYS A 108 9.70 -3.76 -12.77
C LYS A 108 9.88 -2.23 -12.74
N ALA A 109 9.86 -1.61 -11.57
CA ALA A 109 10.10 -0.17 -11.43
C ALA A 109 11.54 0.20 -11.79
N LEU A 110 12.53 -0.57 -11.33
CA LEU A 110 13.95 -0.38 -11.68
C LEU A 110 14.19 -0.54 -13.19
N LYS A 111 13.66 -1.61 -13.79
CA LYS A 111 13.74 -1.84 -15.25
C LYS A 111 13.14 -0.69 -16.05
N ARG A 112 11.95 -0.20 -15.66
CA ARG A 112 11.29 0.94 -16.30
C ARG A 112 12.09 2.23 -16.13
N ALA A 113 12.65 2.45 -14.95
CA ALA A 113 13.46 3.62 -14.65
C ALA A 113 14.85 3.56 -15.32
N LYS A 114 15.26 2.39 -15.83
CA LYS A 114 16.63 2.11 -16.30
C LYS A 114 17.67 2.46 -15.22
N LEU A 115 17.35 2.13 -13.97
CA LEU A 115 18.22 2.33 -12.82
C LEU A 115 18.47 1.02 -12.10
N THR A 116 19.66 0.86 -11.53
CA THR A 116 19.94 -0.20 -10.55
C THR A 116 19.49 0.23 -9.15
N GLU A 117 19.37 -0.73 -8.23
CA GLU A 117 19.03 -0.41 -6.85
C GLU A 117 20.11 0.45 -6.19
N GLU A 118 21.38 0.21 -6.50
CA GLU A 118 22.53 0.97 -6.01
C GLU A 118 22.47 2.44 -6.45
N GLU A 119 22.06 2.70 -7.70
CA GLU A 119 21.89 4.06 -8.23
C GLU A 119 20.76 4.80 -7.53
N VAL A 120 19.65 4.11 -7.23
CA VAL A 120 18.56 4.68 -6.44
C VAL A 120 19.02 5.01 -5.02
N LEU A 121 19.76 4.10 -4.38
CA LEU A 121 20.34 4.32 -3.06
C LEU A 121 21.36 5.47 -3.06
N GLN A 122 22.15 5.63 -4.13
CA GLN A 122 23.06 6.76 -4.28
C GLN A 122 22.29 8.08 -4.36
N LYS A 123 21.23 8.16 -5.20
CA LYS A 123 20.38 9.35 -5.27
C LYS A 123 19.72 9.69 -3.94
N ILE A 124 19.36 8.68 -3.12
CA ILE A 124 18.86 8.89 -1.76
C ILE A 124 19.94 9.50 -0.85
N ARG A 125 21.18 9.03 -0.94
CA ARG A 125 22.32 9.61 -0.21
C ARG A 125 22.58 11.05 -0.63
N ASP A 126 22.63 11.33 -1.93
CA ASP A 126 22.85 12.67 -2.47
C ASP A 126 21.76 13.64 -2.01
N ARG A 127 20.50 13.19 -2.01
CA ARG A 127 19.37 13.96 -1.48
C ARG A 127 19.54 14.27 0.01
N THR A 128 19.99 13.30 0.79
CA THR A 128 20.20 13.46 2.24
C THR A 128 21.33 14.46 2.50
N ALA A 129 22.43 14.36 1.76
CA ALA A 129 23.52 15.33 1.80
C ALA A 129 23.05 16.75 1.43
N ALA A 130 22.25 16.90 0.36
CA ALA A 130 21.67 18.18 -0.03
C ALA A 130 20.76 18.78 1.06
N ARG A 131 19.93 17.97 1.74
CA ARG A 131 19.12 18.45 2.87
C ARG A 131 19.99 18.93 4.04
N ASN A 132 21.06 18.21 4.36
CA ASN A 132 21.97 18.57 5.44
C ASN A 132 22.74 19.87 5.11
N ALA A 133 23.08 20.08 3.84
CA ALA A 133 23.68 21.31 3.33
C ALA A 133 22.66 22.46 3.13
N LYS A 134 21.38 22.26 3.48
CA LYS A 134 20.26 23.21 3.25
C LYS A 134 20.02 23.56 1.78
N GLU A 135 20.47 22.71 0.86
CA GLU A 135 20.24 22.83 -0.58
C GLU A 135 18.89 22.19 -0.97
N TYR A 136 17.80 22.82 -0.53
CA TYR A 136 16.45 22.27 -0.69
C TYR A 136 16.03 22.06 -2.15
N GLU A 137 16.47 22.95 -3.06
CA GLU A 137 16.18 22.86 -4.49
C GLU A 137 16.82 21.63 -5.14
N LYS A 138 18.07 21.32 -4.80
CA LYS A 138 18.75 20.09 -5.28
C LYS A 138 18.06 18.84 -4.72
N SER A 139 17.68 18.87 -3.44
CA SER A 139 16.91 17.79 -2.82
C SER A 139 15.59 17.52 -3.53
N ASP A 140 14.86 18.58 -3.89
CA ASP A 140 13.59 18.49 -4.60
C ASP A 140 13.77 18.00 -6.04
N THR A 141 14.83 18.44 -6.73
CA THR A 141 15.17 18.00 -8.08
C THR A 141 15.40 16.48 -8.11
N ILE A 142 16.16 15.94 -7.16
CA ILE A 142 16.38 14.49 -7.05
C ILE A 142 15.07 13.74 -6.81
N ARG A 143 14.22 14.26 -5.92
CA ARG A 143 12.90 13.67 -5.62
C ARG A 143 12.01 13.63 -6.87
N LYS A 144 11.93 14.75 -7.61
CA LYS A 144 11.14 14.87 -8.83
C LYS A 144 11.65 13.94 -9.94
N HIS A 145 12.98 13.86 -10.11
CA HIS A 145 13.59 12.96 -11.09
C HIS A 145 13.26 11.49 -10.79
N LEU A 146 13.34 11.06 -9.52
CA LEU A 146 12.96 9.69 -9.16
C LEU A 146 11.46 9.44 -9.37
N ALA A 147 10.62 10.40 -8.99
CA ALA A 147 9.17 10.29 -9.19
C ALA A 147 8.80 10.24 -10.68
N SER A 148 9.49 10.96 -11.56
CA SER A 148 9.21 10.97 -13.00
C SER A 148 9.51 9.62 -13.65
N VAL A 149 10.42 8.83 -13.09
CA VAL A 149 10.72 7.46 -13.55
C VAL A 149 9.93 6.39 -12.79
N GLY A 150 9.01 6.79 -11.89
CA GLY A 150 8.14 5.88 -11.15
C GLY A 150 8.76 5.29 -9.88
N ILE A 151 9.65 6.04 -9.22
CA ILE A 151 10.25 5.71 -7.92
C ILE A 151 9.86 6.79 -6.91
N ALA A 152 9.04 6.43 -5.93
CA ALA A 152 8.63 7.36 -4.86
C ALA A 152 9.50 7.15 -3.63
N LEU A 153 10.02 8.25 -3.07
CA LEU A 153 10.76 8.25 -1.81
C LEU A 153 9.81 8.35 -0.62
N MET A 154 10.10 7.60 0.44
CA MET A 154 9.39 7.60 1.71
C MET A 154 10.36 7.93 2.84
N ASP A 155 10.20 9.10 3.43
CA ASP A 155 10.96 9.49 4.61
C ASP A 155 10.32 8.89 5.86
N SER A 156 11.15 8.29 6.72
CA SER A 156 10.76 7.80 8.03
C SER A 156 11.82 8.18 9.07
N PRO A 157 11.52 8.10 10.38
CA PRO A 157 12.52 8.30 11.42
C PRO A 157 13.73 7.37 11.31
N ASN A 158 13.57 6.21 10.68
CA ASN A 158 14.62 5.20 10.51
C ASN A 158 15.43 5.40 9.21
N GLY A 159 15.16 6.45 8.45
CA GLY A 159 15.80 6.76 7.17
C GLY A 159 14.82 6.86 6.00
N THR A 160 15.37 7.17 4.82
CA THR A 160 14.62 7.26 3.57
C THR A 160 14.62 5.90 2.87
N THR A 161 13.43 5.38 2.59
CA THR A 161 13.21 4.19 1.75
C THR A 161 12.54 4.59 0.45
N TRP A 162 12.38 3.65 -0.48
CA TRP A 162 11.68 3.91 -1.74
C TRP A 162 10.65 2.83 -2.02
N ARG A 163 9.63 3.21 -2.80
CA ARG A 163 8.62 2.29 -3.33
C ARG A 163 8.37 2.52 -4.82
N PRO A 164 7.99 1.48 -5.57
CA PRO A 164 7.43 1.62 -6.91
C PRO A 164 6.23 2.56 -6.92
N THR A 165 6.12 3.40 -7.94
CA THR A 165 4.91 4.16 -8.23
C THR A 165 4.71 4.26 -9.74
N VAL A 166 3.56 4.76 -10.17
CA VAL A 166 3.31 5.07 -11.58
C VAL A 166 4.17 6.30 -11.93
N PRO A 167 4.95 6.28 -13.03
CA PRO A 167 5.69 7.45 -13.49
C PRO A 167 4.79 8.68 -13.59
N LEU A 168 5.25 9.84 -13.14
CA LEU A 168 4.49 11.10 -13.25
C LEU A 168 4.01 11.36 -14.69
N SER A 169 4.85 11.04 -15.69
CA SER A 169 4.51 11.16 -17.11
C SER A 169 3.34 10.28 -17.56
N MET A 170 3.07 9.18 -16.86
CA MET A 170 1.93 8.30 -17.12
C MET A 170 0.70 8.67 -16.29
N GLN A 171 0.88 9.38 -15.16
CA GLN A 171 -0.23 9.85 -14.33
C GLN A 171 -0.99 11.01 -15.00
N GLU A 172 -0.30 11.88 -15.73
CA GLU A 172 -0.90 13.00 -16.46
C GLU A 172 -1.84 12.53 -17.60
N GLN A 173 -1.64 11.31 -18.12
CA GLN A 173 -2.51 10.73 -19.16
C GLN A 173 -3.77 10.04 -18.62
N VAL A 174 -3.85 9.80 -17.31
CA VAL A 174 -4.94 9.05 -16.65
C VAL A 174 -5.88 9.98 -15.86
N ALA A 175 -5.60 11.29 -15.82
CA ALA A 175 -6.54 12.26 -15.25
C ALA A 175 -7.85 12.24 -16.07
N PRO A 176 -9.02 12.07 -15.44
CA PRO A 176 -10.27 12.02 -16.18
C PRO A 176 -10.48 13.37 -16.89
N MET A 177 -10.72 13.33 -18.20
CA MET A 177 -11.49 14.40 -18.83
C MET A 177 -12.81 14.46 -18.07
N THR A 178 -13.02 15.58 -17.39
CA THR A 178 -14.20 15.98 -16.61
C THR A 178 -15.52 15.52 -17.20
#